data_AF-A0A022RX38-F1
#
_entry.id   AF-A0A022RX38-F1
#
_cell.length_a   1.000
_cell.length_b   1.000
_cell.length_c   1.000
_cell.angle_alpha   90.00
_cell.angle_beta   90.00
_cell.angle_gamma   90.00
#
_symmetry.space_group_name_H-M   'P 1'
#
loop_
_entity.id
_entity.type
_entity.pdbx_description
1 polymer ?
#
loop_
_entity_poly.entity_id
_entity_poly.type
_entity_poly.pdbx_seq_one_letter_code
_entity_poly.pdbx_strand_id
1 'polypeptide(L)'
;MFDIGQNDLAGAFYSKTFDQILASIPTILLQFEDGIGKLYDQGARNFWIHNTGPLGCLPQNLAKFGSDASKLDEFGCVGLHNQASRLLNLQLHALCKKLQGQYADANVTYVDIFTIKSNLLANYSRYGFEQPLMACCGYGGPPLNYDSRISCGQTKVVNGSTVTVKGCDDSTEYVNWDGIHYTEAANQYVASQILTGKYSDPPFADKMPFLLKLKF
;
A
#
# COMPACT_ATOMS: atom_id res chain seq x y z
N MET A 1 -0.89 -12.35 -10.55
CA MET A 1 -0.37 -11.25 -9.70
C MET A 1 -1.11 -11.33 -8.38
N PHE A 2 -0.42 -11.18 -7.26
CA PHE A 2 -0.98 -11.15 -5.91
C PHE A 2 -0.58 -9.84 -5.26
N ASP A 3 -1.56 -9.08 -4.81
CA ASP A 3 -1.40 -7.84 -4.06
C ASP A 3 -2.48 -7.84 -2.95
N ILE A 4 -2.19 -8.59 -1.89
CA ILE A 4 -3.11 -8.92 -0.79
C ILE A 4 -2.34 -8.98 0.53
N GLY A 5 -3.05 -8.99 1.66
CA GLY A 5 -2.46 -9.02 3.02
C GLY A 5 -2.49 -7.67 3.74
N GLN A 6 -2.68 -6.57 3.00
CA GLN A 6 -2.76 -5.22 3.58
C GLN A 6 -3.96 -5.10 4.55
N ASN A 7 -5.12 -5.66 4.19
CA ASN A 7 -6.31 -5.62 5.05
C ASN A 7 -6.18 -6.47 6.31
N ASP A 8 -5.48 -7.60 6.25
CA ASP A 8 -5.22 -8.47 7.41
C ASP A 8 -4.45 -7.73 8.51
N LEU A 9 -3.45 -6.92 8.11
CA LEU A 9 -2.73 -6.04 9.03
C LEU A 9 -3.56 -4.82 9.44
N ALA A 10 -4.09 -4.06 8.48
CA ALA A 10 -4.78 -2.81 8.75
C ALA A 10 -6.00 -3.01 9.66
N GLY A 11 -6.81 -4.04 9.40
CA GLY A 11 -7.98 -4.37 10.22
C GLY A 11 -7.58 -4.77 11.65
N ALA A 12 -6.46 -5.46 11.83
CA ALA A 12 -6.02 -5.93 13.14
C ALA A 12 -5.66 -4.77 14.10
N PHE A 13 -5.16 -3.64 13.59
CA PHE A 13 -4.87 -2.45 14.42
C PHE A 13 -6.10 -1.86 15.10
N TYR A 14 -7.31 -2.13 14.62
CA TYR A 14 -8.54 -1.64 15.24
C TYR A 14 -8.99 -2.44 16.46
N SER A 15 -8.46 -3.66 16.66
CA SER A 15 -8.96 -4.56 17.72
C SER A 15 -7.89 -5.38 18.44
N LYS A 16 -6.62 -5.34 18.02
CA LYS A 16 -5.53 -6.15 18.59
C LYS A 16 -4.39 -5.28 19.10
N THR A 17 -3.63 -5.80 20.07
CA THR A 17 -2.36 -5.19 20.49
C THR A 17 -1.30 -5.37 19.42
N PHE A 18 -0.23 -4.56 19.46
CA PHE A 18 0.86 -4.66 18.51
C PHE A 18 1.49 -6.07 18.50
N ASP A 19 1.76 -6.65 19.68
CA ASP A 19 2.32 -8.00 19.78
C ASP A 19 1.40 -9.07 19.18
N GLN A 20 0.08 -8.94 19.35
CA GLN A 20 -0.90 -9.85 18.74
C GLN A 20 -0.94 -9.72 17.22
N ILE A 21 -0.71 -8.53 16.68
CA ILE A 21 -0.60 -8.29 15.24
C ILE A 21 0.65 -8.96 14.69
N LEU A 22 1.81 -8.76 15.34
CA LEU A 22 3.05 -9.40 14.91
C LEU A 22 2.94 -10.93 14.99
N ALA A 23 2.30 -11.46 16.04
CA ALA A 23 2.06 -12.89 16.20
C ALA A 23 1.10 -13.49 15.16
N SER A 24 0.25 -12.70 14.48
CA SER A 24 -0.64 -13.22 13.44
C SER A 24 0.01 -13.29 12.04
N ILE A 25 1.14 -12.62 11.82
CA ILE A 25 1.85 -12.61 10.53
C ILE A 25 2.17 -14.03 10.02
N PRO A 26 2.73 -14.95 10.82
CA PRO A 26 2.99 -16.31 10.35
C PRO A 26 1.72 -17.02 9.86
N THR A 27 0.59 -16.84 10.53
CA THR A 27 -0.70 -17.43 10.09
C THR A 27 -1.18 -16.83 8.77
N ILE A 28 -1.06 -15.51 8.58
CA ILE A 28 -1.39 -14.84 7.30
C ILE A 28 -0.56 -15.44 6.16
N LEU A 29 0.75 -15.63 6.39
CA LEU A 29 1.66 -16.17 5.37
C LEU A 29 1.44 -17.65 5.09
N LEU A 30 1.04 -18.44 6.08
CA LEU A 30 0.65 -19.85 5.87
C LEU A 30 -0.59 -19.95 4.96
N GLN A 31 -1.59 -19.08 5.14
CA GLN A 31 -2.76 -19.04 4.26
C GLN A 31 -2.39 -18.58 2.85
N PHE A 32 -1.49 -17.60 2.74
CA PHE A 32 -0.96 -17.15 1.46
C PHE A 32 -0.21 -18.29 0.73
N GLU A 33 0.66 -19.00 1.43
CA GLU A 33 1.41 -20.15 0.91
C GLU A 33 0.49 -21.27 0.42
N ASP A 34 -0.54 -21.63 1.20
CA ASP A 34 -1.55 -22.62 0.80
C ASP A 34 -2.28 -22.21 -0.49
N GLY A 35 -2.65 -20.93 -0.61
CA GLY A 35 -3.26 -20.39 -1.83
C GLY A 35 -2.33 -20.48 -3.05
N ILE A 36 -1.05 -20.17 -2.89
CA ILE A 36 -0.05 -20.32 -3.96
C ILE A 36 0.11 -21.79 -4.36
N GLY A 37 0.20 -22.70 -3.39
CA GLY A 37 0.30 -24.15 -3.64
C GLY A 37 -0.88 -24.67 -4.44
N LYS A 38 -2.11 -24.32 -4.06
CA LYS A 38 -3.32 -24.70 -4.81
C LYS A 38 -3.28 -24.22 -6.25
N LEU A 39 -2.86 -22.98 -6.50
CA LEU A 39 -2.77 -22.45 -7.86
C LEU A 39 -1.66 -23.13 -8.67
N TYR A 40 -0.53 -23.44 -8.04
CA TYR A 40 0.53 -24.22 -8.66
C TYR A 40 0.04 -25.62 -9.08
N ASP A 41 -0.71 -26.30 -8.22
CA ASP A 41 -1.32 -27.61 -8.53
C ASP A 41 -2.34 -27.54 -9.68
N GLN A 42 -2.95 -26.37 -9.89
CA GLN A 42 -3.83 -26.08 -11.04
C GLN A 42 -3.07 -25.61 -12.30
N GLY A 43 -1.75 -25.67 -12.31
CA GLY A 43 -0.93 -25.35 -13.48
C GLY A 43 -0.39 -23.92 -13.55
N ALA A 44 -0.59 -23.09 -12.52
CA ALA A 44 0.04 -21.77 -12.47
C ALA A 44 1.57 -21.91 -12.36
N ARG A 45 2.30 -21.14 -13.16
CA ARG A 45 3.78 -21.16 -13.20
C ARG A 45 4.42 -19.78 -13.12
N ASN A 46 3.64 -18.70 -13.10
CA ASN A 46 4.16 -17.34 -12.98
C ASN A 46 3.44 -16.64 -11.84
N PHE A 47 4.15 -16.41 -10.75
CA PHE A 47 3.66 -15.77 -9.54
C PHE A 47 4.36 -14.43 -9.38
N TRP A 48 3.59 -13.35 -9.54
CA TRP A 48 4.07 -12.00 -9.32
C TRP A 48 3.46 -11.49 -8.02
N ILE A 49 4.27 -11.34 -6.98
CA ILE A 49 3.84 -11.17 -5.59
C ILE A 49 4.30 -9.81 -5.10
N HIS A 50 3.33 -8.93 -4.84
CA HIS A 50 3.55 -7.62 -4.27
C HIS A 50 3.55 -7.69 -2.75
N ASN A 51 4.47 -6.98 -2.11
CA ASN A 51 4.44 -6.76 -0.68
C ASN A 51 3.44 -5.63 -0.31
N THR A 52 3.15 -5.44 0.98
CA THR A 52 2.22 -4.37 1.40
C THR A 52 2.89 -2.99 1.37
N GLY A 53 2.10 -1.94 1.14
CA GLY A 53 2.56 -0.55 1.22
C GLY A 53 2.76 -0.01 2.65
N PRO A 54 3.20 1.25 2.81
CA PRO A 54 3.37 1.91 4.10
C PRO A 54 2.01 2.28 4.73
N LEU A 55 1.44 1.32 5.47
CA LEU A 55 0.12 1.46 6.11
C LEU A 55 -0.01 2.70 7.00
N GLY A 56 1.07 3.09 7.68
CA GLY A 56 1.07 4.22 8.61
C GLY A 56 0.84 5.56 7.93
N CYS A 57 1.02 5.63 6.60
CA CYS A 57 0.87 6.85 5.81
C CYS A 57 -0.53 7.02 5.21
N LEU A 58 -1.43 6.06 5.42
CA LEU A 58 -2.80 6.19 4.92
C LEU A 58 -3.56 7.23 5.75
N PRO A 59 -4.25 8.21 5.13
CA PRO A 59 -5.00 9.24 5.86
C PRO A 59 -6.00 8.64 6.85
N GLN A 60 -6.59 7.48 6.53
CA GLN A 60 -7.44 6.73 7.46
C GLN A 60 -6.71 6.35 8.75
N ASN A 61 -5.52 5.77 8.65
CA ASN A 61 -4.75 5.35 9.82
C ASN A 61 -4.19 6.56 10.58
N LEU A 62 -3.82 7.62 9.89
CA LEU A 62 -3.40 8.88 10.51
C LEU A 62 -4.53 9.53 11.30
N ALA A 63 -5.73 9.61 10.73
CA ALA A 63 -6.89 10.17 11.41
C ALA A 63 -7.26 9.38 12.68
N LYS A 64 -7.02 8.06 12.68
CA LYS A 64 -7.37 7.19 13.81
C LYS A 64 -6.27 7.05 14.86
N PHE A 65 -5.02 6.92 14.44
CA PHE A 65 -3.89 6.52 15.30
C PHE A 65 -2.76 7.57 15.36
N GLY A 66 -2.83 8.62 14.55
CA GLY A 66 -1.79 9.65 14.41
C GLY A 66 -2.02 10.92 15.23
N SER A 67 -2.97 10.94 16.17
CA SER A 67 -3.23 12.12 17.02
C SER A 67 -2.11 12.43 18.02
N ASP A 68 -1.27 11.43 18.31
CA ASP A 68 -0.10 11.56 19.17
C ASP A 68 1.16 11.64 18.31
N ALA A 69 1.77 12.83 18.26
CA ALA A 69 2.93 13.11 17.43
C ALA A 69 4.14 12.23 17.77
N SER A 70 4.23 11.69 18.99
CA SER A 70 5.32 10.78 19.38
C SER A 70 5.26 9.42 18.67
N LYS A 71 4.12 9.09 18.06
CA LYS A 71 3.91 7.85 17.29
C LYS A 71 4.16 8.03 15.80
N LEU A 72 4.42 9.25 15.35
CA LEU A 72 4.69 9.55 13.96
C LEU A 72 6.19 9.43 13.66
N ASP A 73 6.52 8.87 12.50
CA ASP A 73 7.88 8.87 11.98
C ASP A 73 8.23 10.24 11.35
N GLU A 74 9.46 10.37 10.84
CA GLU A 74 9.96 11.61 10.22
C GLU A 74 9.16 12.07 9.00
N PHE A 75 8.36 11.17 8.40
CA PHE A 75 7.49 11.46 7.25
C PHE A 75 6.04 11.75 7.69
N GLY A 76 5.77 11.83 9.00
CA GLY A 76 4.44 12.07 9.55
C GLY A 76 3.54 10.84 9.51
N CYS A 77 4.08 9.63 9.32
CA CYS A 77 3.32 8.39 9.24
C CYS A 77 3.29 7.63 10.57
N VAL A 78 2.25 6.86 10.86
CA VAL A 78 2.16 6.07 12.10
C VAL A 78 3.22 4.94 12.11
N GLY A 79 4.22 5.07 12.97
CA GLY A 79 5.42 4.22 12.96
C GLY A 79 5.13 2.73 13.17
N LEU A 80 4.28 2.36 14.13
CA LEU A 80 3.94 0.95 14.40
C LEU A 80 3.25 0.26 13.22
N HIS A 81 2.46 0.98 12.42
CA HIS A 81 1.82 0.42 11.23
C HIS A 81 2.86 0.10 10.15
N ASN A 82 3.80 1.02 9.94
CA ASN A 82 4.93 0.82 9.03
C ASN A 82 5.86 -0.31 9.52
N GLN A 83 6.06 -0.45 10.84
CA GLN A 83 6.84 -1.53 11.43
C GLN A 83 6.21 -2.91 11.18
N ALA A 84 4.90 -3.06 11.43
CA ALA A 84 4.18 -4.31 11.13
C ALA A 84 4.22 -4.64 9.62
N SER A 85 4.04 -3.63 8.77
CA SER A 85 4.14 -3.77 7.31
C SER A 85 5.53 -4.29 6.89
N ARG A 86 6.61 -3.71 7.44
CA ARG A 86 7.98 -4.16 7.17
C ARG A 86 8.22 -5.60 7.64
N LEU A 87 7.69 -6.00 8.81
CA LEU A 87 7.84 -7.37 9.30
C LEU A 87 7.11 -8.39 8.41
N LEU A 88 5.87 -8.10 8.01
CA LEU A 88 5.14 -8.94 7.05
C LEU A 88 5.92 -9.05 5.74
N ASN A 89 6.41 -7.93 5.20
CA ASN A 89 7.14 -7.89 3.94
C ASN A 89 8.45 -8.68 4.00
N LEU A 90 9.19 -8.60 5.11
CA LEU A 90 10.40 -9.40 5.33
C LEU A 90 10.10 -10.90 5.29
N GLN A 91 9.05 -11.34 5.99
CA GLN A 91 8.69 -12.76 6.03
C GLN A 91 8.07 -13.23 4.70
N LEU A 92 7.29 -12.37 4.01
CA LEU A 92 6.77 -12.66 2.67
C LEU A 92 7.90 -12.82 1.65
N HIS A 93 8.94 -12.00 1.73
CA HIS A 93 10.11 -12.12 0.86
C HIS A 93 10.85 -13.44 1.10
N ALA A 94 11.05 -13.83 2.36
CA ALA A 94 11.60 -15.14 2.72
C ALA A 94 10.72 -16.30 2.22
N LEU A 95 9.39 -16.18 2.31
CA LEU A 95 8.47 -17.15 1.73
C LEU A 95 8.62 -17.23 0.21
N CYS A 96 8.75 -16.11 -0.50
CA CYS A 96 9.01 -16.10 -1.94
C CYS A 96 10.32 -16.84 -2.28
N LYS A 97 11.39 -16.68 -1.49
CA LYS A 97 12.63 -17.46 -1.66
C LYS A 97 12.43 -18.95 -1.44
N LYS A 98 11.66 -19.35 -0.43
CA LYS A 98 11.27 -20.75 -0.21
C LYS A 98 10.54 -21.31 -1.44
N LEU A 99 9.55 -20.58 -1.94
CA LEU A 99 8.74 -20.99 -3.10
C LEU A 99 9.59 -21.12 -4.38
N GLN A 100 10.55 -20.21 -4.61
CA GLN A 100 11.52 -20.31 -5.71
C GLN A 100 12.33 -21.61 -5.66
N GLY A 101 12.72 -22.06 -4.46
CA GLY A 101 13.44 -23.33 -4.28
C GLY A 101 12.55 -24.57 -4.37
N GLN A 102 11.28 -24.44 -3.98
CA GLN A 102 10.32 -25.55 -3.95
C GLN A 102 9.71 -25.85 -5.33
N TYR A 103 9.43 -24.81 -6.14
CA TYR A 103 8.77 -24.94 -7.44
C TYR A 103 9.74 -24.60 -8.57
N ALA A 104 10.63 -25.54 -8.90
CA ALA A 104 11.72 -25.35 -9.86
C ALA A 104 11.25 -25.05 -11.31
N ASP A 105 10.02 -25.41 -11.67
CA ASP A 105 9.40 -25.13 -12.96
C ASP A 105 8.51 -23.86 -12.96
N ALA A 106 8.46 -23.13 -11.85
CA ALA A 106 7.70 -21.89 -11.71
C ALA A 106 8.61 -20.66 -11.53
N ASN A 107 8.19 -19.54 -12.11
CA ASN A 107 8.75 -18.23 -11.84
C ASN A 107 7.98 -17.59 -10.68
N VAL A 108 8.69 -17.30 -9.58
CA VAL A 108 8.15 -16.53 -8.45
C VAL A 108 8.95 -15.23 -8.36
N THR A 109 8.26 -14.10 -8.52
CA THR A 109 8.87 -12.77 -8.47
C THR A 109 8.24 -11.97 -7.33
N TYR A 110 9.06 -11.61 -6.35
CA TYR A 110 8.69 -10.68 -5.28
C TYR A 110 8.86 -9.24 -5.76
N VAL A 111 7.96 -8.33 -5.39
CA VAL A 111 8.02 -6.90 -5.71
C VAL A 111 7.91 -6.06 -4.46
N ASP A 112 8.88 -5.17 -4.26
CA ASP A 112 8.94 -4.25 -3.13
C ASP A 112 8.11 -2.98 -3.36
N ILE A 113 6.79 -3.11 -3.25
CA ILE A 113 5.82 -2.01 -3.31
C ILE A 113 6.01 -1.02 -2.17
N PHE A 114 6.37 -1.51 -0.97
CA PHE A 114 6.63 -0.67 0.20
C PHE A 114 7.64 0.42 -0.14
N THR A 115 8.81 0.04 -0.66
CA THR A 115 9.87 1.00 -0.99
C THR A 115 9.43 1.96 -2.09
N ILE A 116 8.71 1.50 -3.12
CA ILE A 116 8.19 2.37 -4.18
C ILE A 116 7.25 3.44 -3.60
N LYS A 117 6.26 3.03 -2.81
CA LYS A 117 5.28 3.93 -2.21
C LYS A 117 5.90 4.87 -1.16
N SER A 118 6.82 4.37 -0.33
CA SER A 118 7.57 5.22 0.60
C SER A 118 8.41 6.28 -0.12
N ASN A 119 9.06 5.92 -1.23
CA ASN A 119 9.81 6.89 -2.02
C ASN A 119 8.93 7.95 -2.67
N LEU A 120 7.74 7.56 -3.15
CA LEU A 120 6.73 8.50 -3.65
C LEU A 120 6.34 9.50 -2.56
N LEU A 121 5.97 9.01 -1.37
CA LEU A 121 5.55 9.86 -0.26
C LEU A 121 6.68 10.80 0.23
N ALA A 122 7.92 10.31 0.32
CA ALA A 122 9.05 11.10 0.79
C ALA A 122 9.51 12.16 -0.23
N ASN A 123 9.27 11.95 -1.53
CA ASN A 123 9.75 12.80 -2.61
C ASN A 123 8.61 13.34 -3.49
N TYR A 124 7.39 13.39 -2.96
CA TYR A 124 6.16 13.66 -3.71
C TYR A 124 6.25 14.89 -4.63
N SER A 125 6.85 15.97 -4.15
CA SER A 125 7.05 17.23 -4.89
C SER A 125 7.96 17.08 -6.11
N ARG A 126 8.93 16.15 -6.08
CA ARG A 126 9.78 15.86 -7.25
C ARG A 126 9.03 15.18 -8.39
N TYR A 127 7.88 14.60 -8.08
CA TYR A 127 7.05 13.85 -9.03
C TYR A 127 5.76 14.60 -9.40
N GLY A 128 5.65 15.89 -9.03
CA GLY A 128 4.52 16.74 -9.38
C GLY A 128 3.32 16.66 -8.42
N PHE A 129 3.41 15.88 -7.35
CA PHE A 129 2.37 15.87 -6.31
C PHE A 129 2.58 17.04 -5.33
N GLU A 130 1.49 17.53 -4.76
CA GLU A 130 1.48 18.55 -3.71
C GLU A 130 1.02 17.99 -2.37
N GLN A 131 0.18 16.96 -2.39
CA GLN A 131 -0.53 16.45 -1.22
C GLN A 131 -0.21 14.96 -0.97
N PRO A 132 0.84 14.63 -0.17
CA PRO A 132 1.24 13.25 0.05
C PRO A 132 0.33 12.49 1.01
N LEU A 133 -0.27 13.18 2.00
CA LEU A 133 -1.04 12.58 3.10
C LEU A 133 -2.49 13.08 3.20
N MET A 134 -2.92 13.96 2.28
CA MET A 134 -4.30 14.42 2.21
C MET A 134 -5.07 13.57 1.19
N ALA A 135 -6.34 13.26 1.48
CA ALA A 135 -7.23 12.58 0.54
C ALA A 135 -7.85 13.59 -0.45
N CYS A 136 -7.85 13.26 -1.74
CA CYS A 136 -8.52 14.07 -2.77
C CYS A 136 -10.04 14.07 -2.60
N CYS A 137 -10.64 12.88 -2.43
CA CYS A 137 -12.06 12.68 -2.19
C CYS A 137 -12.33 12.37 -0.72
N GLY A 138 -12.61 13.41 0.05
CA GLY A 138 -12.87 13.25 1.47
C GLY A 138 -13.48 14.49 2.12
N TYR A 139 -13.60 14.45 3.44
CA TYR A 139 -14.31 15.44 4.23
C TYR A 139 -13.53 15.78 5.50
N GLY A 140 -13.63 17.03 5.96
CA GLY A 140 -12.98 17.51 7.17
C GLY A 140 -11.84 18.50 6.93
N GLY A 141 -11.39 18.67 5.67
CA GLY A 141 -10.35 19.63 5.31
C GLY A 141 -8.94 19.23 5.76
N PRO A 142 -7.94 20.12 5.59
CA PRO A 142 -6.55 19.85 5.95
C PRO A 142 -6.37 19.44 7.43
N PRO A 143 -5.35 18.62 7.76
CA PRO A 143 -4.28 18.17 6.86
C PRO A 143 -4.59 16.88 6.11
N LEU A 144 -5.64 16.12 6.49
CA LEU A 144 -5.90 14.78 5.93
C LEU A 144 -7.07 14.73 4.96
N ASN A 145 -8.01 15.67 5.06
CA ASN A 145 -9.30 15.64 4.37
C ASN A 145 -10.02 14.30 4.49
N TYR A 146 -10.02 13.70 5.68
CA TYR A 146 -10.60 12.38 5.90
C TYR A 146 -11.47 12.34 7.17
N ASP A 147 -12.67 11.78 7.03
CA ASP A 147 -13.59 11.51 8.13
C ASP A 147 -14.25 10.15 7.95
N SER A 148 -13.96 9.22 8.86
CA SER A 148 -14.52 7.85 8.84
C SER A 148 -16.06 7.78 8.87
N ARG A 149 -16.75 8.87 9.21
CA ARG A 149 -18.22 8.92 9.33
C ARG A 149 -18.93 9.17 7.99
N ILE A 150 -18.22 9.62 6.96
CA ILE A 150 -18.79 9.94 5.64
C ILE A 150 -17.73 9.68 4.55
N SER A 151 -17.97 8.66 3.72
CA SER A 151 -17.02 8.24 2.68
C SER A 151 -17.16 9.05 1.39
N CYS A 152 -16.15 8.98 0.52
CA CYS A 152 -16.18 9.54 -0.84
C CYS A 152 -17.49 9.18 -1.58
N GLY A 153 -18.11 10.18 -2.21
CA GLY A 153 -19.38 10.03 -2.95
C GLY A 153 -20.63 9.89 -2.08
N GLN A 154 -20.51 9.76 -0.75
CA GLN A 154 -21.67 9.68 0.13
C GLN A 154 -22.29 11.05 0.37
N THR A 155 -23.62 11.07 0.48
CA THR A 155 -24.39 12.21 0.98
C THR A 155 -24.93 11.90 2.36
N LYS A 156 -24.63 12.74 3.35
CA LYS A 156 -25.04 12.54 4.75
C LYS A 156 -25.31 13.86 5.44
N VAL A 157 -26.18 13.85 6.45
CA VAL A 157 -26.33 14.98 7.36
C VAL A 157 -25.19 14.96 8.37
N VAL A 158 -24.33 15.97 8.34
CA VAL A 158 -23.23 16.18 9.28
C VAL A 158 -23.46 17.54 9.95
N ASN A 159 -23.53 17.56 11.28
CA ASN A 159 -23.80 18.77 12.07
C ASN A 159 -25.05 19.55 11.59
N GLY A 160 -26.12 18.84 11.23
CA GLY A 160 -27.38 19.44 10.77
C GLY A 160 -27.39 19.92 9.31
N SER A 161 -26.29 19.80 8.57
CA SER A 161 -26.20 20.16 7.15
C SER A 161 -26.05 18.92 6.27
N THR A 162 -26.77 18.86 5.16
CA THR A 162 -26.57 17.83 4.14
C THR A 162 -25.28 18.11 3.39
N VAL A 163 -24.34 17.18 3.47
CA VAL A 163 -23.03 17.23 2.82
C VAL A 163 -22.93 16.07 1.84
N THR A 164 -22.43 16.35 0.64
CA THR A 164 -21.98 15.32 -0.32
C THR A 164 -20.46 15.39 -0.43
N VAL A 165 -19.78 14.29 -0.13
CA VAL A 165 -18.32 14.20 -0.28
C VAL A 165 -17.97 14.10 -1.76
N LYS A 166 -17.13 15.03 -2.23
CA LYS A 166 -16.68 15.10 -3.62
C LYS A 166 -15.16 14.96 -3.69
N GLY A 167 -14.67 14.58 -4.87
CA GLY A 167 -13.25 14.67 -5.20
C GLY A 167 -12.77 16.11 -5.26
N CYS A 168 -11.46 16.28 -5.11
CA CYS A 168 -10.74 17.51 -5.38
C CYS A 168 -10.80 17.87 -6.87
N ASP A 169 -10.44 19.11 -7.21
CA ASP A 169 -10.49 19.62 -8.59
C ASP A 169 -9.41 19.00 -9.48
N ASP A 170 -8.21 18.77 -8.94
CA ASP A 170 -7.10 18.11 -9.63
C ASP A 170 -6.55 16.93 -8.81
N SER A 171 -6.91 15.70 -9.21
CA SER A 171 -6.45 14.49 -8.55
C SER A 171 -4.98 14.15 -8.83
N THR A 172 -4.32 14.82 -9.77
CA THR A 172 -2.89 14.59 -10.09
C THR A 172 -1.96 15.17 -9.04
N GLU A 173 -2.43 16.16 -8.26
CA GLU A 173 -1.69 16.77 -7.15
C GLU A 173 -1.69 15.90 -5.88
N TYR A 174 -2.56 14.89 -5.79
CA TYR A 174 -2.78 14.09 -4.59
C TYR A 174 -2.22 12.68 -4.74
N VAL A 175 -1.54 12.18 -3.70
CA VAL A 175 -1.13 10.76 -3.66
C VAL A 175 -2.31 9.85 -3.30
N ASN A 176 -3.18 10.29 -2.39
CA ASN A 176 -4.27 9.48 -1.85
C ASN A 176 -5.64 9.94 -2.36
N TRP A 177 -6.49 8.98 -2.75
CA TRP A 177 -7.83 9.22 -3.27
C TRP A 177 -8.86 9.40 -2.15
N ASP A 178 -9.05 8.44 -1.26
CA ASP A 178 -10.23 8.38 -0.36
C ASP A 178 -9.91 8.12 1.13
N GLY A 179 -8.63 8.19 1.48
CA GLY A 179 -8.08 7.84 2.78
C GLY A 179 -7.41 6.46 2.85
N ILE A 180 -7.59 5.61 1.83
CA ILE A 180 -7.07 4.24 1.79
C ILE A 180 -6.37 3.97 0.46
N HIS A 181 -6.99 4.34 -0.65
CA HIS A 181 -6.52 4.02 -2.00
C HIS A 181 -5.69 5.18 -2.58
N TYR A 182 -4.76 4.86 -3.48
CA TYR A 182 -3.96 5.88 -4.18
C TYR A 182 -4.73 6.44 -5.38
N THR A 183 -4.44 7.67 -5.77
CA THR A 183 -5.00 8.28 -6.99
C THR A 183 -4.52 7.56 -8.25
N GLU A 184 -5.15 7.83 -9.39
CA GLU A 184 -4.69 7.31 -10.68
C GLU A 184 -3.23 7.72 -10.95
N ALA A 185 -2.89 9.00 -10.79
CA ALA A 185 -1.54 9.52 -11.00
C ALA A 185 -0.51 8.81 -10.12
N ALA A 186 -0.82 8.60 -8.84
CA ALA A 186 0.06 7.87 -7.93
C ALA A 186 0.20 6.39 -8.32
N ASN A 187 -0.87 5.73 -8.78
CA ASN A 187 -0.79 4.36 -9.29
C ASN A 187 0.00 4.26 -10.59
N GLN A 188 -0.09 5.25 -11.49
CA GLN A 188 0.73 5.32 -12.70
C GLN A 188 2.22 5.42 -12.36
N TYR A 189 2.59 6.26 -11.38
CA TYR A 189 3.97 6.30 -10.86
C TYR A 189 4.39 4.96 -10.27
N VAL A 190 3.57 4.34 -9.41
CA VAL A 190 3.89 3.04 -8.81
C VAL A 190 4.12 1.98 -9.89
N ALA A 191 3.22 1.89 -10.86
CA ALA A 191 3.35 0.98 -12.00
C ALA A 191 4.63 1.25 -12.80
N SER A 192 4.98 2.53 -13.05
CA SER A 192 6.21 2.87 -13.77
C SER A 192 7.45 2.38 -13.04
N GLN A 193 7.48 2.49 -11.70
CA GLN A 193 8.60 2.02 -10.88
C GLN A 193 8.68 0.48 -10.88
N ILE A 194 7.54 -0.20 -10.78
CA ILE A 194 7.47 -1.67 -10.87
C ILE A 194 8.07 -2.14 -12.22
N LEU A 195 7.68 -1.49 -13.31
CA LEU A 195 8.14 -1.82 -14.67
C LEU A 195 9.63 -1.52 -14.90
N THR A 196 10.33 -0.82 -14.00
CA THR A 196 11.79 -0.74 -14.08
C THR A 196 12.47 -2.07 -13.77
N GLY A 197 11.77 -3.00 -13.11
CA GLY A 197 12.34 -4.28 -12.66
C GLY A 197 13.38 -4.19 -11.54
N LYS A 198 13.71 -2.97 -11.07
CA LYS A 198 14.70 -2.72 -10.01
C LYS A 198 14.20 -3.11 -8.62
N TYR A 199 12.89 -3.05 -8.41
CA TYR A 199 12.22 -3.40 -7.16
C TYR A 199 11.76 -4.87 -7.12
N SER A 200 12.18 -5.68 -8.10
CA SER A 200 11.80 -7.08 -8.20
C SER A 200 12.94 -7.99 -7.76
N ASP A 201 12.59 -9.13 -7.18
CA ASP A 201 13.52 -10.22 -6.87
C ASP A 201 12.99 -11.55 -7.43
N PRO A 202 13.66 -12.15 -8.44
CA PRO A 202 14.89 -11.65 -9.07
C PRO A 202 14.65 -10.36 -9.88
N PRO A 203 15.65 -9.47 -9.99
CA PRO A 203 15.52 -8.26 -10.80
C PRO A 203 15.47 -8.60 -12.29
N PHE A 204 14.74 -7.80 -13.05
CA PHE A 204 14.65 -7.92 -14.52
C PHE A 204 14.92 -6.60 -15.25
N ALA A 205 15.53 -5.63 -14.57
CA ALA A 205 15.81 -4.30 -15.11
C ALA A 205 16.59 -4.33 -16.44
N ASP A 206 17.50 -5.30 -16.59
CA ASP A 206 18.32 -5.44 -17.81
C ASP A 206 17.54 -6.01 -19.01
N LYS A 207 16.28 -6.43 -18.82
CA LYS A 207 15.45 -7.10 -19.84
C LYS A 207 14.38 -6.19 -20.46
N MET A 208 14.25 -4.94 -20.01
CA MET A 208 13.30 -3.98 -20.58
C MET A 208 14.01 -2.74 -21.16
N PRO A 209 14.31 -2.74 -22.48
CA PRO A 209 14.93 -1.59 -23.14
C PRO A 209 13.99 -0.40 -23.35
N PHE A 210 12.71 -0.52 -22.99
CA PHE A 210 11.72 0.53 -23.16
C PHE A 210 11.26 1.07 -21.81
N LEU A 211 11.96 2.11 -21.34
CA LEU A 211 11.33 3.11 -20.49
C LEU A 211 10.12 3.63 -21.27
N LEU A 212 8.91 3.22 -20.87
CA LEU A 212 7.71 3.95 -21.22
C LEU A 212 7.97 5.41 -20.82
N LYS A 213 8.15 6.28 -21.81
CA LYS A 213 8.08 7.73 -21.60
C LYS A 213 6.62 8.02 -21.25
N LEU A 214 6.25 7.75 -20.01
CA LEU A 214 5.01 8.23 -19.44
C LEU A 214 5.16 9.75 -19.41
N LYS A 215 4.42 10.42 -20.29
CA LYS A 215 4.21 11.86 -20.19
C LYS A 215 3.30 12.04 -18.98
N PHE A 216 3.90 12.50 -17.88
CA PHE A 216 3.17 13.13 -16.80
C PHE A 216 2.84 14.56 -17.23
#